data_AF-A0A7J7KV69-F1
#
_entry.id   AF-A0A7J7KV69-F1
#
_cell.length_a   1.000
_cell.length_b   1.000
_cell.length_c   1.000
_cell.angle_alpha   90.00
_cell.angle_beta   90.00
_cell.angle_gamma   90.00
#
_symmetry.space_group_name_H-M   'P 1'
#
loop_
_entity.id
_entity.type
_entity.pdbx_description
1 polymer ?
#
loop_
_entity_poly.entity_id
_entity_poly.type
_entity_poly.pdbx_seq_one_letter_code
_entity_poly.pdbx_strand_id
1 'polypeptide(L)'
;MKVVELGDAHGLVNMLKAVKDDRARKEALRALVALSHTDITVGSLHLAGASSVISYTPDSSEDAEVMGYKFSLLKRFQDLKFDTTS
;
A
#
# COMPACT_ATOMS: atom_id res chain seq x y z
N MET A 1 -17.63 -6.12 9.96
CA MET A 1 -16.63 -5.04 9.94
C MET A 1 -16.18 -4.74 11.35
N LYS A 2 -14.98 -5.20 11.73
CA LYS A 2 -14.38 -4.93 13.04
C LYS A 2 -13.32 -3.86 12.86
N VAL A 3 -13.34 -2.85 13.71
CA VAL A 3 -12.41 -1.71 13.79
C VAL A 3 -10.92 -2.11 13.78
N VAL A 4 -10.63 -3.39 14.04
CA VAL A 4 -9.29 -4.01 13.99
C VAL A 4 -8.68 -3.98 12.57
N GLU A 5 -9.45 -4.18 11.50
CA GLU A 5 -8.92 -4.22 10.12
C GLU A 5 -8.50 -2.82 9.61
N LEU A 6 -9.20 -1.77 10.03
CA LEU A 6 -8.85 -0.38 9.69
C LEU A 6 -7.63 0.13 10.46
N GLY A 7 -7.48 -0.28 11.72
CA GLY A 7 -6.32 0.07 12.55
C GLY A 7 -5.01 -0.52 11.99
N ASP A 8 -5.07 -1.74 11.47
CA ASP A 8 -3.93 -2.42 10.86
C ASP A 8 -3.49 -1.77 9.54
N ALA A 9 -4.45 -1.43 8.68
CA ALA A 9 -4.21 -0.71 7.42
C ALA A 9 -3.54 0.66 7.63
N HIS A 10 -4.06 1.49 8.55
CA HIS A 10 -3.46 2.79 8.87
C HIS A 10 -2.06 2.64 9.50
N GLY A 11 -1.87 1.64 10.36
CA GLY A 11 -0.58 1.34 10.99
C GLY A 11 0.49 1.02 9.94
N LEU A 12 0.18 0.14 8.99
CA LEU A 12 1.10 -0.24 7.92
C LEU A 12 1.41 0.90 6.95
N VAL A 13 0.42 1.72 6.60
CA VAL A 13 0.65 2.89 5.75
C VAL A 13 1.54 3.92 6.46
N ASN A 14 1.33 4.16 7.76
CA ASN A 14 2.19 5.03 8.55
C ASN A 14 3.60 4.46 8.71
N MET A 15 3.73 3.14 8.87
CA MET A 15 5.02 2.46 8.86
C MET A 15 5.74 2.68 7.53
N LEU A 16 5.05 2.48 6.39
CA LEU A 16 5.62 2.70 5.05
C LEU A 16 6.10 4.15 4.86
N LYS A 17 5.38 5.15 5.40
CA LYS A 17 5.82 6.56 5.40
C LYS A 17 7.09 6.79 6.22
N ALA A 18 7.29 6.05 7.31
CA ALA A 18 8.37 6.28 8.27
C ALA A 18 9.64 5.47 7.99
N VAL A 19 9.53 4.34 7.29
CA VAL A 19 10.67 3.47 7.00
C VAL A 19 11.62 4.09 5.97
N LYS A 20 12.89 4.18 6.34
CA LYS A 20 13.97 4.66 5.47
C LYS A 20 14.75 3.52 4.82
N ASP A 21 14.83 2.39 5.53
CA ASP A 21 15.53 1.18 5.09
C ASP A 21 14.75 0.46 3.97
N ASP A 22 15.47 0.09 2.91
CA ASP A 22 14.89 -0.54 1.72
C ASP A 22 14.29 -1.91 2.01
N ARG A 23 14.92 -2.70 2.89
CA ARG A 23 14.40 -4.02 3.29
C ARG A 23 13.10 -3.87 4.08
N ALA A 24 13.06 -2.94 5.03
CA ALA A 24 11.84 -2.66 5.80
C ALA A 24 10.70 -2.13 4.90
N ARG A 25 11.03 -1.28 3.92
CA ARG A 25 10.08 -0.77 2.92
C ARG A 25 9.51 -1.90 2.06
N LYS A 26 10.35 -2.84 1.62
CA LYS A 26 9.88 -4.01 0.89
C LYS A 26 8.90 -4.85 1.68
N GLU A 27 9.23 -5.19 2.93
CA GLU A 27 8.34 -5.99 3.76
C GLU A 27 7.00 -5.28 4.03
N ALA A 28 7.03 -3.96 4.24
CA ALA A 28 5.81 -3.16 4.37
C ALA A 28 4.95 -3.21 3.09
N LEU A 29 5.56 -3.03 1.91
CA LEU A 29 4.85 -3.15 0.63
C LEU A 29 4.28 -4.55 0.39
N ARG A 30 5.05 -5.59 0.72
CA ARG A 30 4.63 -6.99 0.63
C ARG A 30 3.43 -7.28 1.54
N ALA A 31 3.44 -6.76 2.77
CA ALA A 31 2.32 -6.90 3.70
C ALA A 31 1.06 -6.19 3.16
N LEU A 32 1.22 -4.99 2.60
CA LEU A 32 0.12 -4.28 1.94
C LEU A 32 -0.47 -5.06 0.76
N VAL A 33 0.40 -5.69 -0.07
CA VAL A 33 -0.05 -6.57 -1.16
C VAL A 33 -0.88 -7.75 -0.61
N ALA A 34 -0.40 -8.40 0.46
CA ALA A 34 -1.12 -9.51 1.08
C ALA A 34 -2.50 -9.10 1.63
N LEU A 35 -2.61 -7.89 2.19
CA LEU A 35 -3.87 -7.33 2.67
C LEU A 35 -4.80 -6.90 1.54
N SER A 36 -4.27 -6.53 0.37
CA SER A 36 -5.05 -6.07 -0.79
C SER A 36 -5.86 -7.14 -1.52
N HIS A 37 -6.08 -8.32 -0.91
CA HIS A 37 -6.81 -9.43 -1.51
C HIS A 37 -8.32 -9.18 -1.65
N THR A 38 -8.90 -8.30 -0.81
CA THR A 38 -10.34 -7.99 -0.83
C THR A 38 -10.59 -6.51 -1.07
N ASP A 39 -11.68 -6.19 -1.78
CA ASP A 39 -12.05 -4.81 -2.11
C ASP A 39 -12.32 -3.95 -0.86
N ILE A 40 -12.79 -4.57 0.23
CA ILE A 40 -13.00 -3.90 1.53
C ILE A 40 -11.67 -3.42 2.12
N THR A 41 -10.65 -4.27 2.07
CA THR A 41 -9.31 -3.92 2.57
C THR A 41 -8.64 -2.89 1.67
N VAL A 42 -8.79 -3.01 0.35
CA VAL A 42 -8.28 -2.01 -0.61
C VAL A 42 -8.96 -0.65 -0.36
N GLY A 43 -10.27 -0.63 -0.14
CA GLY A 43 -10.98 0.60 0.24
C GLY A 43 -10.46 1.21 1.55
N SER A 44 -10.17 0.38 2.56
CA SER A 44 -9.59 0.83 3.84
C SER A 44 -8.17 1.39 3.68
N LEU A 45 -7.35 0.77 2.84
CA LEU A 45 -6.01 1.27 2.48
C LEU A 45 -6.10 2.59 1.72
N HIS A 46 -7.05 2.73 0.80
CA HIS A 46 -7.26 3.97 0.06
C HIS A 46 -7.66 5.11 1.02
N LEU A 47 -8.60 4.87 1.94
CA LEU A 47 -8.99 5.84 2.98
C LEU A 47 -7.81 6.22 3.90
N ALA A 48 -6.87 5.31 4.13
CA ALA A 48 -5.64 5.59 4.87
C ALA A 48 -4.61 6.44 4.10
N GLY A 49 -4.90 6.77 2.83
CA GLY A 49 -3.99 7.51 1.94
C GLY A 49 -2.88 6.64 1.34
N ALA A 50 -3.06 5.30 1.32
CA ALA A 50 -2.03 4.39 0.84
C ALA A 50 -1.62 4.65 -0.61
N SER A 51 -2.56 5.01 -1.51
CA SER A 51 -2.27 5.26 -2.94
C SER A 51 -1.15 6.30 -3.11
N SER A 52 -1.29 7.46 -2.44
CA SER A 52 -0.27 8.52 -2.49
C SER A 52 1.06 8.09 -1.84
N VAL A 53 1.01 7.39 -0.71
CA VAL A 53 2.24 6.92 -0.06
C VAL A 53 3.01 5.95 -0.94
N ILE A 54 2.30 4.99 -1.53
CA ILE A 54 2.87 3.97 -2.40
C ILE A 54 3.45 4.64 -3.66
N SER A 55 2.76 5.62 -4.25
CA SER A 55 3.28 6.33 -5.43
C SER A 55 4.59 7.10 -5.13
N TYR A 56 4.69 7.74 -3.96
CA TYR A 56 5.88 8.50 -3.56
C TYR A 56 6.98 7.66 -2.89
N THR A 57 6.69 6.40 -2.57
CA THR A 57 7.69 5.47 -2.03
C THR A 57 8.80 5.28 -3.08
N PRO A 58 10.07 5.59 -2.80
CA PRO A 58 11.13 5.45 -3.79
C PRO A 58 11.31 3.99 -4.17
N ASP A 59 11.57 3.74 -5.45
CA ASP A 59 11.98 2.42 -5.92
C ASP A 59 13.35 2.05 -5.33
N SER A 60 13.61 0.75 -5.20
CA SER A 60 14.93 0.26 -4.85
C SER A 60 15.66 -0.15 -6.13
N SER A 61 16.87 0.37 -6.34
CA SER A 61 17.72 -0.05 -7.46
C SER A 61 18.23 -1.48 -7.32
N GLU A 62 18.23 -2.00 -6.10
CA GLU A 62 18.71 -3.34 -5.76
C GLU A 62 17.58 -4.38 -5.72
N ASP A 63 16.34 -3.94 -5.56
CA ASP A 63 15.20 -4.82 -5.36
C ASP A 63 14.01 -4.48 -6.29
N ALA A 64 13.94 -5.22 -7.40
CA ALA A 64 12.89 -5.09 -8.40
C ALA A 64 11.50 -5.49 -7.88
N GLU A 65 11.39 -6.25 -6.78
CA GLU A 65 10.10 -6.63 -6.20
C GLU A 65 9.37 -5.42 -5.64
N VAL A 66 10.10 -4.41 -5.15
CA VAL A 66 9.53 -3.14 -4.66
C VAL A 66 8.67 -2.48 -5.73
N MET A 67 9.19 -2.39 -6.95
CA MET A 67 8.47 -1.83 -8.09
C MET A 67 7.25 -2.68 -8.44
N GLY A 68 7.39 -4.02 -8.42
CA GLY A 68 6.28 -4.95 -8.68
C GLY A 68 5.14 -4.83 -7.66
N TYR A 69 5.46 -4.69 -6.37
CA TYR A 69 4.46 -4.51 -5.31
C TYR A 69 3.75 -3.16 -5.44
N LYS A 70 4.49 -2.08 -5.69
CA LYS A 70 3.90 -0.76 -5.94
C LYS A 70 2.93 -0.80 -7.12
N PHE A 71 3.36 -1.35 -8.26
CA PHE A 71 2.53 -1.42 -9.45
C PHE A 71 1.26 -2.25 -9.22
N SER A 72 1.38 -3.40 -8.55
CA SER A 72 0.24 -4.26 -8.24
C SER A 72 -0.78 -3.57 -7.34
N LEU A 73 -0.33 -2.83 -6.32
CA LEU A 73 -1.19 -2.07 -5.41
C LEU A 73 -1.87 -0.90 -6.11
N LEU A 74 -1.12 -0.09 -6.87
CA LEU A 74 -1.68 1.03 -7.63
C LEU A 74 -2.71 0.56 -8.64
N LYS A 75 -2.41 -0.53 -9.37
CA LYS A 75 -3.38 -1.15 -10.28
C LYS A 75 -4.65 -1.57 -9.56
N ARG A 76 -4.55 -2.15 -8.35
CA ARG A 76 -5.74 -2.50 -7.54
C ARG A 76 -6.59 -1.29 -7.17
N PHE A 77 -5.98 -0.16 -6.83
CA PHE A 77 -6.73 1.08 -6.59
C PHE A 77 -7.42 1.58 -7.86
N GLN A 78 -6.76 1.49 -9.01
CA GLN A 78 -7.32 1.87 -10.32
C GLN A 78 -8.47 0.96 -10.75
N ASP A 79 -8.32 -0.36 -10.64
CA ASP A 79 -9.33 -1.37 -11.01
C ASP A 79 -10.63 -1.14 -10.23
N LEU A 80 -10.53 -0.69 -8.97
CA LEU A 80 -11.66 -0.35 -8.11
C LEU A 80 -12.13 1.11 -8.25
N LYS A 81 -11.56 1.86 -9.20
CA LYS A 81 -11.90 3.27 -9.48
C LYS A 81 -11.70 4.21 -8.29
N PHE A 82 -10.79 3.86 -7.38
CA PHE A 82 -10.40 4.73 -6.27
C PHE A 82 -9.48 5.88 -6.72
N ASP A 83 -8.77 5.73 -7.84
CA ASP A 83 -7.92 6.78 -8.42
C ASP A 83 -8.71 7.78 -9.30
N THR A 84 -10.03 7.66 -9.45
CA THR A 84 -10.85 8.50 -10.37
C THR A 84 -11.50 9.75 -9.76
N THR A 85 -11.15 10.17 -8.56
CA THR A 85 -11.63 11.46 -8.04
C THR A 85 -10.66 12.58 -8.43
N SER A 86 -11.04 13.32 -9.48
CA SER A 86 -10.49 14.64 -9.85
C SER A 86 -10.71 15.70 -8.78
#